data_AF-A0A4Y7Q1V2-F1
#
_entry.id   AF-A0A4Y7Q1V2-F1
#
_cell.length_a   1.000
_cell.length_b   1.000
_cell.length_c   1.000
_cell.angle_alpha   90.00
_cell.angle_beta   90.00
_cell.angle_gamma   90.00
#
_symmetry.space_group_name_H-M   'P 1'
#
loop_
_entity.id
_entity.type
_entity.pdbx_description
1 polymer ?
#
loop_
_entity_poly.entity_id
_entity_poly.type
_entity_poly.pdbx_seq_one_letter_code
_entity_poly.pdbx_strand_id
1 'polypeptide(L)'
;MLFNSKLSSVLSLLCVIYAPQILAHPLSPRQAAVTLQVLNDSVDKKLGCPAAKISTLQTALTDASNIAAVAARTLSGVALSGSSPEAITTFLGITGTDLADGTTLRFTDVGNAYGGALTQITDLVAGNSDTTLRFYCPDIATTEPEGNPCDASALAVTENLAEGSINKMALCTQFFSGGSLAADTATYNAEKAAGKADSFSTPDDPALTLIHEAQHSVPLLDGHVDNVLEDIALETDACAALPADEKPTNAENWAIIAFLANVDPGRFS
;
A
#
# COMPACT_ATOMS: atom_id res chain seq x y z
N MET A 1 60.31 -0.02 -41.41
CA MET A 1 59.23 -0.78 -40.74
C MET A 1 59.10 -0.29 -39.31
N LEU A 2 57.85 -0.12 -38.88
CA LEU A 2 57.33 -0.06 -37.50
C LEU A 2 57.69 1.15 -36.61
N PHE A 3 56.69 2.02 -36.37
CA PHE A 3 56.40 2.53 -35.03
C PHE A 3 54.89 2.51 -34.76
N ASN A 4 54.57 2.09 -33.54
CA ASN A 4 53.32 1.50 -33.10
C ASN A 4 52.19 2.51 -32.81
N SER A 5 50.98 2.13 -33.21
CA SER A 5 49.71 2.68 -32.75
C SER A 5 49.39 2.13 -31.36
N LYS A 6 49.46 2.98 -30.32
CA LYS A 6 49.03 2.64 -28.94
C LYS A 6 48.40 3.85 -28.21
N LEU A 7 47.51 4.59 -28.86
CA LEU A 7 46.76 5.68 -28.21
C LEU A 7 45.24 5.47 -28.11
N SER A 8 44.71 4.31 -28.52
CA SER A 8 43.26 4.07 -28.55
C SER A 8 42.69 3.42 -27.29
N SER A 9 43.53 2.82 -26.43
CA SER A 9 43.04 1.94 -25.35
C SER A 9 42.78 2.63 -24.01
N VAL A 10 43.17 3.89 -23.83
CA VAL A 10 43.02 4.60 -22.54
C VAL A 10 41.67 5.32 -22.45
N LEU A 11 41.10 5.74 -23.58
CA LEU A 11 39.83 6.48 -23.59
C LEU A 11 38.61 5.55 -23.36
N SER A 12 38.68 4.29 -23.81
CA SER A 12 37.60 3.32 -23.58
C SER A 12 37.50 2.83 -22.13
N LEU A 13 38.56 2.96 -21.31
CA LEU A 13 38.52 2.56 -19.90
C LEU A 13 37.92 3.66 -19.01
N LEU A 14 38.04 4.93 -19.38
CA LEU A 14 37.45 6.05 -18.62
C LEU A 14 35.92 6.15 -18.78
N CYS A 15 35.35 5.70 -19.91
CA CYS A 15 33.90 5.66 -20.09
C CYS A 15 33.21 4.54 -19.28
N VAL A 16 33.96 3.56 -18.74
CA VAL A 16 33.39 2.49 -17.89
C VAL A 16 33.38 2.89 -16.40
N ILE A 17 34.13 3.92 -16.00
CA ILE A 17 34.20 4.38 -14.60
C ILE A 17 33.12 5.43 -14.29
N TYR A 18 32.45 5.96 -15.32
CA TYR A 18 31.30 6.86 -15.22
C TYR A 18 29.97 6.18 -15.53
N ALA A 19 29.90 4.85 -15.41
CA ALA A 19 28.60 4.27 -15.12
C ALA A 19 28.19 4.85 -13.75
N PRO A 20 27.04 5.55 -13.62
CA PRO A 20 26.50 5.81 -12.31
C PRO A 20 26.52 4.47 -11.58
N GLN A 21 26.94 4.48 -10.31
CA GLN A 21 26.81 3.29 -9.49
C GLN A 21 25.32 2.99 -9.42
N ILE A 22 24.82 2.22 -10.38
CA ILE A 22 23.67 1.37 -10.24
C ILE A 22 24.15 0.41 -9.16
N LEU A 23 24.05 0.87 -7.92
CA LEU A 23 24.18 0.06 -6.74
C LEU A 23 23.24 -1.10 -7.02
N ALA A 24 23.83 -2.24 -7.36
CA ALA A 24 23.10 -3.48 -7.42
C ALA A 24 22.62 -3.69 -5.99
N HIS A 25 21.43 -3.17 -5.69
CA HIS A 25 20.77 -3.47 -4.44
C HIS A 25 20.64 -4.99 -4.40
N PRO A 26 21.06 -5.63 -3.30
CA PRO A 26 20.80 -7.05 -3.14
C PRO A 26 19.30 -7.26 -3.33
N LEU A 27 18.94 -8.26 -4.15
CA LEU A 27 17.54 -8.64 -4.30
C LEU A 27 17.00 -8.89 -2.89
N SER A 28 15.93 -8.17 -2.53
CA SER A 28 15.25 -8.40 -1.27
C SER A 28 14.93 -9.90 -1.15
N PRO A 29 15.08 -10.49 0.05
CA PRO A 29 14.65 -11.86 0.29
C PRO A 29 13.22 -12.03 -0.19
N ARG A 30 12.93 -13.16 -0.84
CA ARG A 30 11.56 -13.45 -1.26
C ARG A 30 10.69 -13.55 -0.01
N GLN A 31 9.76 -12.61 0.17
CA GLN A 31 8.77 -12.65 1.25
C GLN A 31 8.04 -13.99 1.23
N ALA A 32 7.77 -14.53 2.42
CA ALA A 32 6.92 -15.71 2.56
C ALA A 32 5.53 -15.40 1.99
N ALA A 33 4.92 -16.36 1.29
CA ALA A 33 3.59 -16.16 0.72
C ALA A 33 2.56 -15.92 1.83
N VAL A 34 1.86 -14.78 1.76
CA VAL A 34 0.80 -14.44 2.70
C VAL A 34 -0.46 -15.25 2.39
N THR A 35 -1.05 -15.85 3.42
CA THR A 35 -2.32 -16.56 3.31
C THR A 35 -3.47 -15.61 3.64
N LEU A 36 -4.36 -15.37 2.67
CA LEU A 36 -5.55 -14.55 2.86
C LEU A 36 -6.76 -15.40 3.23
N GLN A 37 -7.41 -15.03 4.33
CA GLN A 37 -8.58 -15.71 4.84
C GLN A 37 -9.69 -14.72 5.18
N VAL A 38 -10.96 -15.09 5.00
CA VAL A 38 -12.11 -14.30 5.44
C VAL A 38 -13.04 -15.14 6.31
N LEU A 39 -13.43 -14.61 7.46
CA LEU A 39 -14.45 -15.23 8.31
C LEU A 39 -15.80 -15.14 7.61
N ASN A 40 -16.43 -16.27 7.31
CA ASN A 40 -17.80 -16.29 6.81
C ASN A 40 -18.82 -16.25 7.96
N ASP A 41 -20.06 -15.86 7.64
CA ASP A 41 -21.15 -15.70 8.60
C ASP A 41 -21.92 -16.98 8.92
N SER A 42 -21.42 -18.16 8.50
CA SER A 42 -22.14 -19.42 8.68
C SER A 42 -22.24 -19.87 10.14
N VAL A 43 -21.27 -19.46 10.96
CA VAL A 43 -21.20 -19.78 12.40
C VAL A 43 -21.25 -18.51 13.23
N ASP A 44 -20.37 -17.54 12.94
CA ASP A 44 -20.32 -16.26 13.64
C ASP A 44 -21.04 -15.19 12.83
N LYS A 45 -22.28 -14.87 13.21
CA LYS A 45 -23.08 -13.83 12.56
C LYS A 45 -22.75 -12.41 13.00
N LYS A 46 -21.98 -12.25 14.09
CA LYS A 46 -21.62 -10.93 14.63
C LYS A 46 -20.37 -10.38 13.99
N LEU A 47 -19.42 -11.26 13.66
CA LEU A 47 -18.13 -10.88 13.07
C LEU A 47 -17.96 -11.41 11.64
N GLY A 48 -18.73 -12.42 11.24
CA GLY A 48 -18.58 -13.05 9.93
C GLY A 48 -19.12 -12.20 8.78
N CYS A 49 -18.47 -12.33 7.64
CA CYS A 49 -18.85 -11.71 6.39
C CYS A 49 -19.91 -12.55 5.66
N PRO A 50 -21.08 -11.97 5.32
CA PRO A 50 -22.02 -12.58 4.38
C PRO A 50 -21.40 -12.71 2.99
N ALA A 51 -21.94 -13.64 2.18
CA ALA A 51 -21.43 -13.92 0.84
C ALA A 51 -21.29 -12.68 -0.07
N ALA A 52 -22.19 -11.71 0.04
CA ALA A 52 -22.11 -10.46 -0.71
C ALA A 52 -20.89 -9.61 -0.29
N LYS A 53 -20.62 -9.48 1.02
CA LYS A 53 -19.44 -8.76 1.53
C LYS A 53 -18.14 -9.49 1.15
N ILE A 54 -18.13 -10.82 1.16
CA ILE A 54 -17.00 -11.62 0.68
C ILE A 54 -16.73 -11.33 -0.81
N SER A 55 -17.77 -11.27 -1.64
CA SER A 55 -17.62 -10.92 -3.05
C SER A 55 -17.05 -9.51 -3.26
N THR A 56 -17.52 -8.52 -2.48
CA THR A 56 -16.96 -7.15 -2.52
C THR A 56 -15.49 -7.14 -2.14
N LEU A 57 -15.11 -7.83 -1.06
CA LEU A 57 -13.72 -7.95 -0.63
C LEU A 57 -12.84 -8.59 -1.71
N GLN A 58 -13.30 -9.64 -2.39
CA GLN A 58 -12.54 -10.29 -3.47
C GLN A 58 -12.27 -9.34 -4.63
N THR A 59 -13.26 -8.53 -5.02
CA THR A 59 -13.09 -7.48 -6.03
C THR A 59 -12.09 -6.43 -5.54
N ALA A 60 -12.26 -5.91 -4.33
CA ALA A 60 -11.38 -4.91 -3.75
C ALA A 60 -9.91 -5.39 -3.64
N LEU A 61 -9.66 -6.64 -3.26
CA LEU A 61 -8.31 -7.24 -3.23
C LEU A 61 -7.69 -7.28 -4.64
N THR A 62 -8.47 -7.65 -5.64
CA THR A 62 -8.02 -7.68 -7.05
C THR A 62 -7.66 -6.28 -7.53
N ASP A 63 -8.51 -5.30 -7.24
CA ASP A 63 -8.27 -3.91 -7.61
C ASP A 63 -7.08 -3.31 -6.86
N ALA A 64 -6.92 -3.61 -5.56
CA ALA A 64 -5.80 -3.17 -4.74
C ALA A 64 -4.48 -3.73 -5.29
N SER A 65 -4.46 -5.01 -5.67
CA SER A 65 -3.31 -5.63 -6.35
C SER A 65 -2.95 -4.89 -7.64
N ASN A 66 -3.93 -4.50 -8.44
CA ASN A 66 -3.69 -3.78 -9.71
C ASN A 66 -3.19 -2.35 -9.48
N ILE A 67 -3.81 -1.62 -8.55
CA ILE A 67 -3.43 -0.25 -8.17
C ILE A 67 -2.00 -0.24 -7.61
N ALA A 68 -1.69 -1.15 -6.70
CA ALA A 68 -0.34 -1.31 -6.13
C ALA A 68 0.69 -1.65 -7.21
N ALA A 69 0.37 -2.53 -8.17
CA ALA A 69 1.27 -2.83 -9.28
C ALA A 69 1.56 -1.62 -10.19
N VAL A 70 0.56 -0.74 -10.41
CA VAL A 70 0.77 0.53 -11.13
C VAL A 70 1.67 1.46 -10.32
N ALA A 71 1.37 1.65 -9.04
CA ALA A 71 2.18 2.47 -8.14
C ALA A 71 3.63 2.00 -8.08
N ALA A 72 3.85 0.68 -7.92
CA ALA A 72 5.17 0.07 -7.89
C ALA A 72 5.98 0.37 -9.15
N ARG A 73 5.37 0.24 -10.34
CA ARG A 73 6.04 0.55 -11.62
C ARG A 73 6.37 2.03 -11.74
N THR A 74 5.43 2.91 -11.39
CA THR A 74 5.61 4.36 -11.46
C THR A 74 6.76 4.80 -10.55
N LEU A 75 6.73 4.41 -9.27
CA LEU A 75 7.76 4.81 -8.31
C LEU A 75 9.12 4.15 -8.59
N SER A 76 9.16 2.92 -9.08
CA SER A 76 10.42 2.30 -9.52
C SER A 76 11.06 3.14 -10.64
N GLY A 77 10.27 3.66 -11.57
CA GLY A 77 10.75 4.58 -12.61
C GLY A 77 11.32 5.87 -12.03
N VAL A 78 10.66 6.44 -11.03
CA VAL A 78 11.13 7.65 -10.32
C VAL A 78 12.41 7.39 -9.54
N ALA A 79 12.49 6.28 -8.80
CA ALA A 79 13.68 5.91 -8.05
C ALA A 79 14.90 5.71 -8.97
N LEU A 80 14.69 5.07 -10.14
CA LEU A 80 15.75 4.84 -11.13
C LEU A 80 16.20 6.11 -11.84
N SER A 81 15.31 7.08 -12.07
CA SER A 81 15.66 8.35 -12.69
C SER A 81 16.40 9.28 -11.72
N GLY A 82 16.25 9.07 -10.41
CA GLY A 82 16.73 9.97 -9.36
C GLY A 82 16.00 11.32 -9.36
N SER A 83 14.83 11.42 -10.00
CA SER A 83 14.03 12.64 -9.98
C SER A 83 13.34 12.82 -8.63
N SER A 84 12.92 14.05 -8.35
CA SER A 84 12.05 14.37 -7.21
C SER A 84 10.76 14.99 -7.75
N PRO A 85 9.84 14.17 -8.31
CA PRO A 85 8.58 14.68 -8.82
C PRO A 85 7.76 15.33 -7.72
N GLU A 86 6.81 16.15 -8.14
CA GLU A 86 5.99 16.93 -7.24
C GLU A 86 5.19 16.03 -6.28
N ALA A 87 4.52 14.97 -6.75
CA ALA A 87 3.75 14.07 -5.87
C ALA A 87 4.63 13.41 -4.79
N ILE A 88 5.85 12.98 -5.14
CA ILE A 88 6.79 12.36 -4.18
C ILE A 88 7.26 13.40 -3.15
N THR A 89 7.58 14.61 -3.59
CA THR A 89 7.99 15.70 -2.70
C THR A 89 6.87 16.09 -1.74
N THR A 90 5.65 16.14 -2.25
CA THR A 90 4.46 16.55 -1.49
C THR A 90 4.02 15.50 -0.49
N PHE A 91 4.03 14.21 -0.84
CA PHE A 91 3.45 13.17 0.02
C PHE A 91 4.44 12.18 0.64
N LEU A 92 5.66 12.01 0.12
CA LEU A 92 6.60 11.05 0.74
C LEU A 92 7.90 11.70 1.24
N GLY A 93 8.38 12.76 0.58
CA GLY A 93 9.62 13.45 0.99
C GLY A 93 10.91 12.60 0.87
N ILE A 94 10.83 11.38 0.33
CA ILE A 94 11.96 10.45 0.16
C ILE A 94 12.31 10.25 -1.32
N THR A 95 13.56 9.87 -1.61
CA THR A 95 14.06 9.66 -2.97
C THR A 95 15.08 8.54 -3.02
N GLY A 96 15.51 8.14 -4.23
CA GLY A 96 16.62 7.20 -4.41
C GLY A 96 16.35 5.83 -3.76
N THR A 97 17.30 5.36 -2.95
CA THR A 97 17.22 4.06 -2.27
C THR A 97 16.01 3.94 -1.35
N ASP A 98 15.74 4.95 -0.51
CA ASP A 98 14.62 4.89 0.44
C ASP A 98 13.28 4.75 -0.31
N LEU A 99 13.14 5.45 -1.44
CA LEU A 99 11.97 5.31 -2.31
C LEU A 99 11.90 3.92 -2.95
N ALA A 100 13.03 3.36 -3.42
CA ALA A 100 13.06 2.03 -4.04
C ALA A 100 12.70 0.92 -3.04
N ASP A 101 13.27 0.97 -1.83
CA ASP A 101 13.03 0.01 -0.76
C ASP A 101 11.58 0.11 -0.29
N GLY A 102 11.09 1.32 -0.05
CA GLY A 102 9.68 1.57 0.26
C GLY A 102 8.74 1.09 -0.86
N THR A 103 9.06 1.33 -2.13
CA THR A 103 8.23 0.87 -3.26
C THR A 103 8.09 -0.65 -3.30
N THR A 104 9.17 -1.37 -2.99
CA THR A 104 9.16 -2.84 -2.92
C THR A 104 8.23 -3.31 -1.81
N LEU A 105 8.49 -2.86 -0.58
CA LEU A 105 7.76 -3.27 0.62
C LEU A 105 6.28 -2.85 0.58
N ARG A 106 5.99 -1.60 0.19
CA ARG A 106 4.68 -0.97 0.34
C ARG A 106 3.71 -1.29 -0.79
N PHE A 107 4.23 -1.62 -1.98
CA PHE A 107 3.40 -1.85 -3.17
C PHE A 107 3.67 -3.18 -3.88
N THR A 108 4.93 -3.55 -4.08
CA THR A 108 5.23 -4.81 -4.80
C THR A 108 4.80 -6.01 -3.97
N ASP A 109 5.20 -6.03 -2.71
CA ASP A 109 4.91 -7.11 -1.75
C ASP A 109 3.42 -7.15 -1.40
N VAL A 110 2.83 -6.01 -1.05
CA VAL A 110 1.39 -5.86 -0.82
C VAL A 110 0.57 -6.32 -2.02
N GLY A 111 0.91 -5.84 -3.23
CA GLY A 111 0.21 -6.21 -4.45
C GLY A 111 0.29 -7.71 -4.75
N ASN A 112 1.47 -8.31 -4.58
CA ASN A 112 1.65 -9.76 -4.74
C ASN A 112 0.81 -10.57 -3.75
N ALA A 113 0.74 -10.12 -2.49
CA ALA A 113 -0.06 -10.77 -1.46
C ALA A 113 -1.56 -10.69 -1.77
N TYR A 114 -2.06 -9.50 -2.12
CA TYR A 114 -3.47 -9.28 -2.48
C TYR A 114 -3.89 -9.97 -3.78
N GLY A 115 -2.97 -10.24 -4.70
CA GLY A 115 -3.20 -11.10 -5.86
C GLY A 115 -3.39 -12.60 -5.52
N GLY A 116 -3.24 -12.99 -4.25
CA GLY A 116 -3.43 -14.35 -3.76
C GLY A 116 -4.90 -14.78 -3.66
N ALA A 117 -5.12 -16.09 -3.46
CA ALA A 117 -6.47 -16.62 -3.30
C ALA A 117 -7.04 -16.32 -1.90
N LEU A 118 -8.23 -15.71 -1.86
CA LEU A 118 -8.98 -15.55 -0.62
C LEU A 118 -9.74 -16.83 -0.27
N THR A 119 -9.43 -17.41 0.89
CA THR A 119 -10.11 -18.62 1.39
C THR A 119 -11.08 -18.29 2.52
N GLN A 120 -12.14 -19.07 2.70
CA GLN A 120 -13.12 -18.82 3.76
C GLN A 120 -12.82 -19.68 5.00
N ILE A 121 -13.00 -19.10 6.17
CA ILE A 121 -12.89 -19.77 7.48
C ILE A 121 -14.18 -19.57 8.29
N THR A 122 -14.36 -20.40 9.31
CA THR A 122 -15.51 -20.33 10.24
C THR A 122 -15.09 -19.98 11.68
N ASP A 123 -13.79 -19.86 11.93
CA ASP A 123 -13.20 -19.55 13.23
C ASP A 123 -12.10 -18.52 13.01
N LEU A 124 -12.30 -17.33 13.60
CA LEU A 124 -11.39 -16.20 13.42
C LEU A 124 -10.05 -16.40 14.13
N VAL A 125 -9.97 -17.23 15.17
CA VAL A 125 -8.79 -17.38 16.03
C VAL A 125 -7.97 -18.62 15.68
N ALA A 126 -8.63 -19.74 15.38
CA ALA A 126 -7.94 -21.01 15.21
C ALA A 126 -7.03 -21.05 13.97
N GLY A 127 -5.76 -21.44 14.14
CA GLY A 127 -4.82 -21.67 13.03
C GLY A 127 -4.17 -20.41 12.46
N ASN A 128 -4.12 -19.32 13.22
CA ASN A 128 -3.44 -18.10 12.79
C ASN A 128 -1.90 -18.24 12.84
N SER A 129 -1.20 -17.54 11.94
CA SER A 129 0.27 -17.49 11.85
C SER A 129 0.77 -16.08 11.57
N ASP A 130 2.08 -15.90 11.68
CA ASP A 130 2.83 -14.71 11.24
C ASP A 130 2.62 -14.34 9.76
N THR A 131 2.28 -15.33 8.93
CA THR A 131 2.05 -15.21 7.49
C THR A 131 0.57 -15.30 7.08
N THR A 132 -0.35 -15.27 8.02
CA THR A 132 -1.80 -15.29 7.75
C THR A 132 -2.38 -13.90 8.01
N LEU A 133 -3.24 -13.42 7.11
CA LEU A 133 -4.07 -12.24 7.31
C LEU A 133 -5.55 -12.64 7.22
N ARG A 134 -6.32 -12.26 8.25
CA ARG A 134 -7.75 -12.60 8.36
C ARG A 134 -8.65 -11.39 8.25
N PHE A 135 -9.54 -11.39 7.27
CA PHE A 135 -10.60 -10.41 7.14
C PHE A 135 -11.85 -10.86 7.90
N TYR A 136 -12.56 -9.92 8.50
CA TYR A 136 -13.85 -10.14 9.13
C TYR A 136 -14.73 -8.90 8.99
N CYS A 137 -16.04 -9.05 9.17
CA CYS A 137 -17.02 -8.02 8.91
C CYS A 137 -17.95 -7.85 10.12
N PRO A 138 -17.53 -7.09 11.13
CA PRO A 138 -18.39 -6.81 12.27
C PRO A 138 -19.76 -6.26 11.83
N ASP A 139 -20.82 -6.82 12.40
CA ASP A 139 -22.15 -6.23 12.33
C ASP A 139 -22.16 -4.88 13.07
N ILE A 140 -22.92 -3.90 12.58
CA ILE A 140 -23.05 -2.56 13.17
C ILE A 140 -23.55 -2.60 14.62
N ALA A 141 -24.30 -3.65 14.99
CA ALA A 141 -24.79 -3.84 16.35
C ALA A 141 -23.75 -4.50 17.29
N THR A 142 -22.64 -5.01 16.77
CA THR A 142 -21.59 -5.65 17.57
C THR A 142 -20.76 -4.59 18.29
N THR A 143 -20.51 -4.82 19.58
CA THR A 143 -19.76 -3.89 20.44
C THR A 143 -18.25 -4.17 20.47
N GLU A 144 -17.45 -3.22 20.95
CA GLU A 144 -16.01 -3.39 21.11
C GLU A 144 -15.63 -4.61 21.99
N PRO A 145 -16.27 -4.87 23.16
CA PRO A 145 -16.00 -6.09 23.93
C PRO A 145 -16.36 -7.40 23.21
N GLU A 146 -17.20 -7.32 22.18
CA GLU A 146 -17.56 -8.45 21.32
C GLU A 146 -16.63 -8.58 20.11
N GLY A 147 -15.59 -7.74 20.02
CA GLY A 147 -14.56 -7.79 18.99
C GLY A 147 -14.80 -6.89 17.78
N ASN A 148 -15.66 -5.87 17.89
CA ASN A 148 -15.82 -4.86 16.84
C ASN A 148 -14.98 -3.60 17.12
N PRO A 149 -13.84 -3.40 16.44
CA PRO A 149 -13.04 -2.18 16.60
C PRO A 149 -13.57 -0.99 15.79
N CYS A 150 -14.57 -1.20 14.91
CA CYS A 150 -15.04 -0.18 14.01
C CYS A 150 -15.86 0.89 14.73
N ASP A 151 -15.43 2.14 14.60
CA ASP A 151 -16.29 3.28 14.88
C ASP A 151 -17.20 3.61 13.68
N ALA A 152 -18.02 4.66 13.81
CA ALA A 152 -19.00 5.03 12.80
C ALA A 152 -18.39 5.59 11.51
N SER A 153 -17.14 6.06 11.55
CA SER A 153 -16.38 6.70 10.46
C SER A 153 -15.29 5.81 9.86
N ALA A 154 -14.87 4.76 10.57
CA ALA A 154 -13.84 3.86 10.11
C ALA A 154 -14.28 3.10 8.85
N LEU A 155 -13.40 3.03 7.86
CA LEU A 155 -13.54 2.16 6.70
C LEU A 155 -13.05 0.75 7.05
N ALA A 156 -11.87 0.64 7.65
CA ALA A 156 -11.33 -0.60 8.15
C ALA A 156 -10.45 -0.34 9.38
N VAL A 157 -10.04 -1.42 10.04
CA VAL A 157 -9.07 -1.38 11.14
C VAL A 157 -8.19 -2.62 11.08
N THR A 158 -6.87 -2.44 11.05
CA THR A 158 -5.90 -3.53 11.11
C THR A 158 -5.37 -3.75 12.52
N GLU A 159 -5.31 -5.02 12.92
CA GLU A 159 -4.72 -5.46 14.18
C GLU A 159 -3.66 -6.52 13.90
N ASN A 160 -2.47 -6.35 14.48
CA ASN A 160 -1.36 -7.28 14.36
C ASN A 160 -1.27 -8.24 15.53
N LEU A 161 -0.52 -9.32 15.31
CA LEU A 161 -0.15 -10.26 16.36
C LEU A 161 0.81 -9.61 17.39
N ALA A 162 0.24 -9.04 18.45
CA ALA A 162 0.94 -8.69 19.69
C ALA A 162 0.30 -9.45 20.87
N GLU A 163 1.10 -9.96 21.82
CA GLU A 163 0.68 -10.74 23.02
C GLU A 163 -0.76 -11.28 23.01
N GLY A 164 -1.01 -12.37 22.27
CA GLY A 164 -2.32 -13.04 22.24
C GLY A 164 -3.31 -12.54 21.18
N SER A 165 -2.97 -11.53 20.39
CA SER A 165 -3.75 -11.06 19.24
C SER A 165 -3.47 -11.86 17.97
N ILE A 166 -4.34 -11.71 16.97
CA ILE A 166 -4.26 -12.34 15.65
C ILE A 166 -4.09 -11.26 14.58
N ASN A 167 -3.30 -11.51 13.55
CA ASN A 167 -3.26 -10.69 12.33
C ASN A 167 -4.63 -10.67 11.64
N LYS A 168 -5.36 -9.56 11.78
CA LYS A 168 -6.70 -9.42 11.23
C LYS A 168 -6.99 -8.00 10.77
N MET A 169 -7.95 -7.87 9.87
CA MET A 169 -8.48 -6.61 9.39
C MET A 169 -10.00 -6.64 9.51
N ALA A 170 -10.53 -5.73 10.32
CA ALA A 170 -11.96 -5.49 10.43
C ALA A 170 -12.40 -4.65 9.22
N LEU A 171 -13.32 -5.16 8.43
CA LEU A 171 -13.94 -4.42 7.33
C LEU A 171 -15.22 -3.78 7.88
N CYS A 172 -15.16 -2.48 8.12
CA CYS A 172 -16.25 -1.75 8.75
C CYS A 172 -17.40 -1.53 7.77
N THR A 173 -18.55 -1.07 8.27
CA THR A 173 -19.73 -0.89 7.40
C THR A 173 -19.45 0.07 6.26
N GLN A 174 -18.67 1.13 6.50
CA GLN A 174 -18.35 2.12 5.49
C GLN A 174 -17.53 1.55 4.33
N PHE A 175 -16.62 0.58 4.55
CA PHE A 175 -15.87 -0.08 3.48
C PHE A 175 -16.77 -0.68 2.40
N PHE A 176 -17.91 -1.25 2.80
CA PHE A 176 -18.84 -1.88 1.84
C PHE A 176 -19.78 -0.88 1.16
N SER A 177 -19.86 0.34 1.68
CA SER A 177 -20.57 1.46 1.04
C SER A 177 -19.62 2.48 0.41
N GLY A 178 -18.30 2.23 0.45
CA GLY A 178 -17.28 3.08 -0.11
C GLY A 178 -17.50 3.31 -1.60
N GLY A 179 -16.82 4.32 -2.14
CA GLY A 179 -16.97 4.73 -3.51
C GLY A 179 -16.32 3.77 -4.49
N SER A 180 -15.74 4.36 -5.52
CA SER A 180 -15.03 3.61 -6.56
C SER A 180 -13.90 4.47 -7.08
N LEU A 181 -12.82 3.84 -7.54
CA LEU A 181 -11.70 4.54 -8.15
C LEU A 181 -12.16 5.53 -9.25
N ALA A 182 -13.20 5.18 -10.01
CA ALA A 182 -13.75 6.06 -11.04
C ALA A 182 -14.43 7.32 -10.45
N ALA A 183 -15.18 7.18 -9.35
CA ALA A 183 -15.81 8.30 -8.66
C ALA A 183 -14.74 9.20 -8.01
N ASP A 184 -13.75 8.60 -7.33
CA ASP A 184 -12.63 9.32 -6.72
C ASP A 184 -11.81 10.06 -7.77
N THR A 185 -11.55 9.44 -8.92
CA THR A 185 -10.89 10.09 -10.07
C THR A 185 -11.68 11.29 -10.56
N ALA A 186 -13.01 11.20 -10.63
CA ALA A 186 -13.85 12.31 -11.08
C ALA A 186 -13.81 13.48 -10.08
N THR A 187 -13.91 13.19 -8.78
CA THR A 187 -13.79 14.16 -7.69
C THR A 187 -12.41 14.84 -7.73
N TYR A 188 -11.35 14.04 -7.77
CA TYR A 188 -9.97 14.53 -7.85
C TYR A 188 -9.76 15.48 -9.03
N ASN A 189 -10.21 15.11 -10.23
CA ASN A 189 -10.03 15.95 -11.42
C ASN A 189 -10.79 17.29 -11.30
N ALA A 190 -11.99 17.29 -10.72
CA ALA A 190 -12.74 18.52 -10.48
C ALA A 190 -12.03 19.42 -9.45
N GLU A 191 -11.48 18.85 -8.39
CA GLU A 191 -10.78 19.57 -7.33
C GLU A 191 -9.40 20.08 -7.78
N LYS A 192 -8.66 19.27 -8.54
CA LYS A 192 -7.43 19.69 -9.22
C LYS A 192 -7.68 20.89 -10.12
N ALA A 193 -8.75 20.86 -10.93
CA ALA A 193 -9.14 22.00 -11.77
C ALA A 193 -9.52 23.26 -10.95
N ALA A 194 -9.96 23.08 -9.71
CA ALA A 194 -10.20 24.14 -8.75
C ALA A 194 -8.93 24.57 -7.96
N GLY A 195 -7.76 24.05 -8.28
CA GLY A 195 -6.48 24.38 -7.64
C GLY A 195 -6.21 23.63 -6.34
N LYS A 196 -6.92 22.54 -6.05
CA LYS A 196 -6.80 21.72 -4.83
C LYS A 196 -6.00 20.43 -5.05
N ALA A 197 -4.92 20.50 -5.83
CA ALA A 197 -4.14 19.30 -6.17
C ALA A 197 -3.52 18.59 -4.95
N ASP A 198 -3.37 19.31 -3.82
CA ASP A 198 -2.78 18.81 -2.56
C ASP A 198 -3.75 18.84 -1.38
N SER A 199 -5.03 19.12 -1.65
CA SER A 199 -6.09 19.26 -0.65
C SER A 199 -7.42 18.75 -1.20
N PHE A 200 -7.36 17.68 -1.98
CA PHE A 200 -8.52 17.00 -2.54
C PHE A 200 -9.11 16.04 -1.51
N SER A 201 -10.37 15.68 -1.70
CA SER A 201 -11.08 14.75 -0.83
C SER A 201 -10.36 13.39 -0.82
N THR A 202 -10.06 12.86 0.37
CA THR A 202 -9.41 11.56 0.51
C THR A 202 -10.26 10.48 -0.20
N PRO A 203 -9.65 9.65 -1.09
CA PRO A 203 -10.37 8.59 -1.79
C PRO A 203 -10.99 7.58 -0.81
N ASP A 204 -12.23 7.16 -1.05
CA ASP A 204 -12.94 6.18 -0.22
C ASP A 204 -13.19 4.84 -0.94
N ASP A 205 -12.55 4.64 -2.10
CA ASP A 205 -12.55 3.36 -2.80
C ASP A 205 -12.02 2.21 -1.90
N PRO A 206 -12.73 1.07 -1.83
CA PRO A 206 -12.34 -0.05 -0.97
C PRO A 206 -10.93 -0.61 -1.26
N ALA A 207 -10.45 -0.54 -2.50
CA ALA A 207 -9.10 -1.03 -2.82
C ALA A 207 -8.01 -0.08 -2.29
N LEU A 208 -8.25 1.23 -2.31
CA LEU A 208 -7.36 2.20 -1.67
C LEU A 208 -7.37 2.08 -0.15
N THR A 209 -8.54 1.81 0.45
CA THR A 209 -8.62 1.45 1.87
C THR A 209 -7.76 0.22 2.18
N LEU A 210 -7.82 -0.84 1.37
CA LEU A 210 -6.96 -2.02 1.58
C LEU A 210 -5.47 -1.71 1.43
N ILE A 211 -5.09 -0.77 0.56
CA ILE A 211 -3.69 -0.32 0.43
C ILE A 211 -3.25 0.47 1.66
N HIS A 212 -4.11 1.34 2.20
CA HIS A 212 -3.89 2.03 3.48
C HIS A 212 -3.66 0.99 4.58
N GLU A 213 -4.62 0.09 4.78
CA GLU A 213 -4.58 -0.91 5.86
C GLU A 213 -3.42 -1.91 5.72
N ALA A 214 -2.96 -2.16 4.49
CA ALA A 214 -1.77 -2.97 4.28
C ALA A 214 -0.53 -2.37 4.96
N GLN A 215 -0.46 -1.05 5.09
CA GLN A 215 0.65 -0.37 5.76
C GLN A 215 0.66 -0.60 7.26
N HIS A 216 -0.46 -1.05 7.80
CA HIS A 216 -0.63 -1.43 9.19
C HIS A 216 -0.40 -2.91 9.43
N SER A 217 -0.10 -3.71 8.40
CA SER A 217 -0.18 -5.18 8.46
C SER A 217 1.19 -5.84 8.44
N VAL A 218 1.60 -6.41 9.58
CA VAL A 218 2.81 -7.22 9.72
C VAL A 218 2.96 -8.30 8.64
N PRO A 219 1.95 -9.17 8.39
CA PRO A 219 2.12 -10.22 7.38
C PRO A 219 2.32 -9.66 5.96
N LEU A 220 1.72 -8.50 5.65
CA LEU A 220 1.87 -7.86 4.33
C LEU A 220 3.20 -7.11 4.17
N LEU A 221 3.85 -6.76 5.28
CA LEU A 221 5.08 -5.95 5.31
C LEU A 221 6.29 -6.74 5.79
N ASP A 222 6.52 -7.89 5.16
CA ASP A 222 7.66 -8.80 5.41
C ASP A 222 7.73 -9.40 6.83
N GLY A 223 6.62 -9.40 7.58
CA GLY A 223 6.54 -10.05 8.88
C GLY A 223 7.25 -9.30 10.02
N HIS A 224 7.58 -8.02 9.83
CA HIS A 224 8.29 -7.21 10.81
C HIS A 224 7.45 -6.02 11.30
N VAL A 225 7.29 -5.88 12.62
CA VAL A 225 6.51 -4.80 13.23
C VAL A 225 7.13 -3.41 13.00
N ASP A 226 8.45 -3.33 12.86
CA ASP A 226 9.15 -2.07 12.58
C ASP A 226 8.82 -1.51 11.19
N ASN A 227 8.24 -2.34 10.32
CA ASN A 227 7.75 -1.90 9.02
C ASN A 227 6.33 -1.34 9.09
N VAL A 228 5.56 -1.56 10.16
CA VAL A 228 4.21 -1.03 10.26
C VAL A 228 4.24 0.49 10.38
N LEU A 229 3.35 1.15 9.65
CA LEU A 229 3.19 2.60 9.67
C LEU A 229 2.11 3.01 10.68
N GLU A 230 2.00 4.31 10.92
CA GLU A 230 1.00 4.90 11.83
C GLU A 230 0.01 5.75 11.03
N ASP A 231 -1.14 6.04 11.64
CA ASP A 231 -2.11 7.02 11.16
C ASP A 231 -1.82 8.40 11.76
N ILE A 232 -0.84 9.10 11.18
CA ILE A 232 -0.43 10.44 11.61
C ILE A 232 -1.42 11.48 11.06
N ALA A 233 -1.83 11.32 9.80
CA ALA A 233 -2.82 12.15 9.13
C ALA A 233 -3.66 11.32 8.14
N LEU A 234 -4.95 11.63 8.04
CA LEU A 234 -5.91 10.92 7.18
C LEU A 234 -6.48 11.79 6.04
N GLU A 235 -6.51 13.11 6.24
CA GLU A 235 -6.97 14.05 5.22
C GLU A 235 -5.81 14.45 4.30
N THR A 236 -6.05 14.53 3.00
CA THR A 236 -4.99 14.81 2.00
C THR A 236 -4.19 16.09 2.29
N ASP A 237 -4.84 17.16 2.75
CA ASP A 237 -4.16 18.42 3.07
C ASP A 237 -3.27 18.31 4.31
N ALA A 238 -3.74 17.59 5.34
CA ALA A 238 -2.96 17.26 6.52
C ALA A 238 -1.76 16.35 6.15
N CYS A 239 -1.98 15.35 5.30
CA CYS A 239 -0.96 14.45 4.75
C CYS A 239 0.16 15.20 4.01
N ALA A 240 -0.22 16.17 3.16
CA ALA A 240 0.73 17.03 2.45
C ALA A 240 1.50 17.97 3.38
N ALA A 241 0.87 18.40 4.47
CA ALA A 241 1.42 19.33 5.47
C ALA A 241 2.33 18.67 6.53
N LEU A 242 2.38 17.34 6.59
CA LEU A 242 3.25 16.62 7.53
C LEU A 242 4.73 17.05 7.40
N PRO A 243 5.50 17.03 8.51
CA PRO A 243 6.96 17.11 8.48
C PRO A 243 7.55 16.06 7.51
N ALA A 244 8.66 16.41 6.86
CA ALA A 244 9.25 15.57 5.81
C ALA A 244 9.64 14.16 6.28
N ASP A 245 10.02 14.01 7.54
CA ASP A 245 10.37 12.75 8.19
C ASP A 245 9.15 11.92 8.62
N GLU A 246 7.97 12.54 8.77
CA GLU A 246 6.71 11.86 9.11
C GLU A 246 5.92 11.43 7.85
N LYS A 247 6.12 12.10 6.72
CA LYS A 247 5.47 11.76 5.44
C LYS A 247 5.59 10.29 5.01
N PRO A 248 6.80 9.68 4.99
CA PRO A 248 6.93 8.29 4.56
C PRO A 248 6.50 7.30 5.65
N THR A 249 6.25 7.76 6.88
CA THR A 249 5.80 6.92 8.00
C THR A 249 4.28 6.94 8.20
N ASN A 250 3.55 7.71 7.39
CA ASN A 250 2.09 7.80 7.42
C ASN A 250 1.47 6.82 6.41
N ALA A 251 0.57 5.95 6.85
CA ALA A 251 -0.09 4.96 5.99
C ALA A 251 -0.87 5.61 4.84
N GLU A 252 -1.61 6.68 5.15
CA GLU A 252 -2.44 7.39 4.17
C GLU A 252 -1.61 8.01 3.04
N ASN A 253 -0.39 8.49 3.31
CA ASN A 253 0.48 9.07 2.27
C ASN A 253 0.83 8.03 1.19
N TRP A 254 1.00 6.76 1.57
CA TRP A 254 1.22 5.68 0.61
C TRP A 254 -0.05 5.34 -0.17
N ALA A 255 -1.23 5.35 0.45
CA ALA A 255 -2.51 5.18 -0.25
C ALA A 255 -2.76 6.30 -1.28
N ILE A 256 -2.53 7.56 -0.89
CA ILE A 256 -2.60 8.74 -1.77
C ILE A 256 -1.63 8.62 -2.95
N ILE A 257 -0.40 8.20 -2.71
CA ILE A 257 0.57 7.99 -3.80
C ILE A 257 0.11 6.88 -4.76
N ALA A 258 -0.46 5.80 -4.23
CA ALA A 258 -1.00 4.73 -5.06
C ALA A 258 -2.16 5.23 -5.94
N PHE A 259 -3.06 6.02 -5.37
CA PHE A 259 -4.13 6.70 -6.10
C PHE A 259 -3.58 7.60 -7.21
N LEU A 260 -2.72 8.56 -6.86
CA LEU A 260 -2.15 9.53 -7.81
C LEU A 260 -1.38 8.85 -8.94
N ALA A 261 -0.65 7.77 -8.66
CA ALA A 261 0.07 7.01 -9.70
C ALA A 261 -0.87 6.41 -10.75
N ASN A 262 -2.12 6.14 -10.39
CA ASN A 262 -3.14 5.60 -11.29
C ASN A 262 -3.92 6.70 -12.02
N VAL A 263 -4.20 7.83 -11.35
CA VAL A 263 -5.15 8.83 -11.87
C VAL A 263 -4.48 10.09 -12.42
N ASP A 264 -3.26 10.40 -11.99
CA ASP A 264 -2.50 11.56 -12.40
C ASP A 264 -0.99 11.28 -12.53
N PRO A 265 -0.60 10.38 -13.45
CA PRO A 265 0.80 9.99 -13.63
C PRO A 265 1.71 11.18 -14.01
N GLY A 266 1.14 12.29 -14.50
CA GLY A 266 1.89 13.51 -14.81
C GLY A 266 2.54 14.17 -13.59
N ARG A 267 2.11 13.85 -12.36
CA ARG A 267 2.77 14.33 -11.14
C ARG A 267 4.05 13.56 -10.78
N PHE A 268 4.37 12.50 -11.52
CA PHE A 268 5.55 11.65 -11.32
C PHE A 268 6.64 11.84 -12.39
N SER A 269 6.45 12.77 -13.33
CA SER A 269 7.40 13.08 -14.40
C SER A 269 8.30 14.27 -14.08
#